data_AF-A0A933XH42-F1
#
_entry.id   AF-A0A933XH42-F1
#
_cell.length_a   1.000
_cell.length_b   1.000
_cell.length_c   1.000
_cell.angle_alpha   90.00
_cell.angle_beta   90.00
_cell.angle_gamma   90.00
#
_symmetry.space_group_name_H-M   'P 1'
#
loop_
_entity.id
_entity.type
_entity.pdbx_description
1 polymer ?
#
loop_
_entity_poly.entity_id
_entity_poly.type
_entity_poly.pdbx_seq_one_letter_code
_entity_poly.pdbx_strand_id
1 'polypeptide(L)'
;MTNEPSNIERIVMQRVHLIRMLKLVISTAIFAALSFVAALWGIGREVWVARVLENAPVGPEHILAFYLAAFMHTRLIVQALVILTLLSFLFLARETVRFFLVSRA
;
A
#
# COMPACT_ATOMS: atom_id res chain seq x y z
N MET A 1 3.95 19.62 46.55
CA MET A 1 2.71 19.18 45.86
C MET A 1 3.13 18.34 44.67
N THR A 2 3.27 17.03 44.87
CA THR A 2 3.60 16.07 43.81
C THR A 2 2.28 15.64 43.16
N ASN A 3 2.01 16.20 41.98
CA ASN A 3 0.85 15.83 41.15
C ASN A 3 1.14 14.46 40.51
N GLU A 4 1.00 13.39 41.28
CA GLU A 4 0.94 12.04 40.69
C GLU A 4 -0.37 11.95 39.90
N PRO A 5 -0.33 11.73 38.57
CA PRO A 5 -1.56 11.58 37.80
C PRO A 5 -2.33 10.39 38.37
N SER A 6 -3.62 10.56 38.66
CA SER A 6 -4.42 9.45 39.18
C SER A 6 -4.35 8.28 38.19
N ASN A 7 -4.33 7.03 38.66
CA ASN A 7 -4.28 5.85 37.78
C ASN A 7 -5.36 5.90 36.68
N ILE A 8 -6.50 6.53 36.97
CA ILE A 8 -7.60 6.74 36.03
C ILE A 8 -7.16 7.71 34.91
N GLU A 9 -6.53 8.83 35.24
CA GLU A 9 -6.02 9.80 34.27
C GLU A 9 -5.00 9.17 33.33
N ARG A 10 -4.10 8.32 33.85
CA ARG A 10 -3.11 7.59 33.04
C ARG A 10 -3.77 6.65 32.03
N ILE A 11 -4.77 5.88 32.46
CA ILE A 11 -5.51 4.94 31.61
C ILE A 11 -6.31 5.69 30.53
N VAL A 12 -6.98 6.79 30.88
CA VAL A 12 -7.75 7.60 29.93
C VAL A 12 -6.83 8.23 28.90
N MET A 13 -5.71 8.83 29.33
CA MET A 13 -4.77 9.47 28.42
C MET A 13 -4.08 8.47 27.49
N GLN A 14 -3.80 7.24 27.93
CA GLN A 14 -3.31 6.18 27.04
C GLN A 14 -4.32 5.84 25.94
N ARG A 15 -5.62 5.71 26.28
CA ARG A 15 -6.67 5.41 25.30
C ARG A 15 -6.86 6.54 24.30
N VAL A 16 -6.81 7.79 24.75
CA VAL A 16 -6.90 8.96 23.86
C VAL A 16 -5.75 8.99 22.87
N HIS A 17 -4.51 8.76 23.32
CA HIS A 17 -3.36 8.66 22.42
C HIS A 17 -3.51 7.51 21.43
N LEU A 18 -3.99 6.35 21.87
CA LEU A 18 -4.25 5.20 21.00
C LEU A 18 -5.27 5.53 19.92
N ILE A 19 -6.41 6.13 20.28
CA ILE A 19 -7.45 6.55 19.32
C ILE A 19 -6.90 7.57 18.32
N ARG A 20 -6.10 8.54 18.79
CA ARG A 20 -5.52 9.58 17.94
C ARG A 20 -4.51 8.98 16.94
N MET A 21 -3.70 8.03 17.39
CA MET A 21 -2.78 7.26 16.54
C MET A 21 -3.55 6.40 15.53
N LEU A 22 -4.62 5.73 15.96
CA LEU A 22 -5.47 4.92 15.08
C LEU A 22 -6.11 5.78 13.98
N LYS A 23 -6.61 6.96 14.33
CA LYS A 23 -7.21 7.90 13.36
C LYS A 23 -6.20 8.34 12.31
N LEU A 24 -4.96 8.63 12.72
CA LEU A 24 -3.89 9.00 11.80
C LEU A 24 -3.52 7.84 10.87
N VAL A 25 -3.38 6.64 11.42
CA VAL A 25 -3.12 5.40 10.68
C VAL A 25 -4.20 5.12 9.64
N ILE A 26 -5.48 5.18 10.04
CA ILE A 26 -6.62 4.94 9.15
C ILE A 26 -6.62 5.96 8.00
N SER A 27 -6.33 7.23 8.28
CA SER A 27 -6.25 8.26 7.24
C SER A 27 -5.13 7.97 6.23
N THR A 28 -3.96 7.53 6.69
CA THR A 28 -2.85 7.17 5.79
C THR A 28 -3.14 5.90 5.00
N ALA A 29 -3.81 4.92 5.60
CA ALA A 29 -4.20 3.67 4.95
C ALA A 29 -5.25 3.92 3.85
N ILE A 30 -6.26 4.75 4.11
CA ILE A 30 -7.25 5.15 3.10
C ILE A 30 -6.57 5.85 1.93
N PHE A 31 -5.66 6.79 2.22
CA PHE A 31 -4.91 7.49 1.17
C PHE A 31 -4.09 6.51 0.31
N ALA A 32 -3.41 5.54 0.94
CA ALA A 32 -2.68 4.50 0.23
C ALA A 32 -3.60 3.61 -0.62
N ALA A 33 -4.77 3.23 -0.11
CA ALA A 33 -5.76 2.47 -0.87
C ALA A 33 -6.28 3.23 -2.08
N LEU A 34 -6.62 4.51 -1.92
CA LEU A 34 -7.04 5.37 -3.03
C LEU A 34 -5.92 5.53 -4.07
N SER A 35 -4.69 5.72 -3.60
CA SER A 35 -3.52 5.85 -4.48
C SER A 35 -3.26 4.57 -5.26
N PHE A 36 -3.43 3.41 -4.62
CA PHE A 36 -3.32 2.09 -5.24
C PHE A 36 -4.39 1.89 -6.33
N VAL A 37 -5.66 2.18 -6.04
CA VAL A 37 -6.74 2.07 -7.03
C VAL A 37 -6.53 3.03 -8.19
N ALA A 38 -6.16 4.28 -7.91
CA ALA A 38 -5.87 5.28 -8.95
C ALA A 38 -4.68 4.85 -9.82
N ALA A 39 -3.64 4.26 -9.22
CA ALA A 39 -2.48 3.79 -9.95
C ALA A 39 -2.80 2.58 -10.83
N LEU A 40 -3.55 1.60 -10.32
CA LEU A 40 -4.07 0.48 -11.12
C LEU A 40 -4.95 0.95 -12.27
N TRP A 41 -5.85 1.91 -12.02
CA TRP A 41 -6.68 2.50 -13.05
C TRP A 41 -5.85 3.20 -14.13
N GLY A 42 -4.84 3.98 -13.73
CA GLY A 42 -3.91 4.63 -14.65
C GLY A 42 -3.11 3.64 -15.49
N ILE A 43 -2.61 2.56 -14.88
CA ILE A 43 -1.91 1.49 -15.60
C ILE A 43 -2.83 0.81 -16.60
N GLY A 44 -4.08 0.48 -16.22
CA GLY A 44 -5.03 -0.15 -17.14
C GLY A 44 -5.43 0.74 -18.32
N ARG A 45 -5.39 2.06 -18.15
CA ARG A 45 -5.59 3.03 -19.26
C ARG A 45 -4.39 3.14 -20.19
N GLU A 46 -3.18 3.16 -19.64
CA GLU A 46 -1.95 3.39 -20.41
C GLU A 46 -1.39 2.10 -21.02
N VAL A 47 -1.60 0.96 -20.37
CA VAL A 47 -1.15 -0.36 -20.81
C VAL A 47 -2.34 -1.19 -21.22
N TRP A 48 -2.37 -1.56 -22.49
CA TRP A 48 -3.41 -2.44 -23.00
C TRP A 48 -3.08 -3.89 -22.60
N VAL A 49 -3.52 -4.28 -21.40
CA VAL A 49 -3.18 -5.57 -20.76
C VAL A 49 -3.51 -6.76 -21.67
N ALA A 50 -4.63 -6.70 -22.40
CA ALA A 50 -5.01 -7.72 -23.38
C ALA A 50 -3.90 -7.95 -24.41
N ARG A 51 -3.32 -6.87 -24.95
CA ARG A 51 -2.25 -6.94 -25.95
C ARG A 51 -0.93 -7.47 -25.38
N VAL A 52 -0.67 -7.24 -24.10
CA VAL A 52 0.50 -7.79 -23.41
C VAL A 52 0.34 -9.29 -23.17
N LEU A 53 -0.86 -9.73 -22.80
CA LEU A 53 -1.18 -11.15 -22.60
C LEU A 53 -1.21 -11.93 -23.92
N GLU A 54 -1.73 -11.32 -24.99
CA GLU A 54 -1.70 -11.90 -26.35
C GLU A 54 -0.27 -12.11 -26.88
N ASN A 55 0.66 -11.22 -26.50
CA ASN A 55 2.07 -11.32 -26.88
C ASN A 55 2.92 -12.11 -25.88
N ALA A 56 2.34 -12.64 -24.80
CA ALA A 56 3.11 -13.34 -23.78
C ALA A 56 3.63 -14.69 -24.31
N PRO A 57 4.91 -15.02 -24.07
CA PRO A 57 5.46 -16.32 -24.47
C PRO A 57 4.80 -17.45 -23.66
N VAL A 58 4.55 -18.58 -24.32
CA VAL A 58 3.83 -19.73 -23.76
C VAL A 58 4.67 -20.56 -22.77
N GLY A 59 5.99 -20.34 -22.71
CA GLY A 59 6.93 -21.07 -21.87
C GLY A 59 7.36 -20.28 -20.61
N PRO A 60 7.30 -20.89 -19.41
CA PRO A 60 7.57 -20.20 -18.14
C PRO A 60 8.98 -19.62 -18.01
N GLU A 61 9.96 -20.20 -18.71
CA GLU A 61 11.36 -19.79 -18.73
C GLU A 61 11.60 -18.36 -19.25
N HIS A 62 10.71 -17.84 -20.09
CA HIS A 62 10.88 -16.51 -20.71
C HIS A 62 9.85 -15.48 -20.24
N ILE A 63 8.88 -15.89 -19.41
CA ILE A 63 7.81 -15.00 -18.94
C ILE A 63 8.36 -13.80 -18.16
N LEU A 64 9.28 -14.03 -17.21
CA LEU A 64 9.87 -12.95 -16.42
C LEU A 64 10.68 -11.98 -17.26
N ALA A 65 11.52 -12.51 -18.17
CA ALA A 65 12.33 -11.69 -19.07
C ALA A 65 11.45 -10.86 -20.02
N PHE A 66 10.35 -11.44 -20.52
CA PHE A 66 9.37 -10.76 -21.36
C PHE A 66 8.69 -9.59 -20.62
N TYR A 67 8.20 -9.82 -19.39
CA TYR A 67 7.56 -8.74 -18.61
C TYR A 67 8.54 -7.63 -18.23
N LEU A 68 9.79 -7.97 -17.91
CA LEU A 68 10.84 -6.98 -17.64
C LEU A 68 11.19 -6.17 -18.88
N ALA A 69 11.37 -6.83 -20.03
CA ALA A 69 11.64 -6.14 -21.30
C ALA A 69 10.48 -5.24 -21.71
N ALA A 70 9.24 -5.73 -21.61
CA ALA A 70 8.04 -4.96 -21.89
C ALA A 70 7.94 -3.73 -20.97
N PHE A 71 8.21 -3.89 -19.67
CA PHE A 71 8.22 -2.79 -18.70
C PHE A 71 9.29 -1.74 -19.02
N MET A 72 10.51 -2.15 -19.36
CA MET A 72 11.60 -1.23 -19.73
C MET A 72 11.27 -0.40 -20.98
N HIS A 73 10.46 -0.95 -21.90
CA HIS A 73 10.02 -0.26 -23.11
C HIS A 73 8.69 0.51 -22.96
N THR A 74 8.10 0.59 -21.75
CA THR A 74 6.89 1.41 -21.52
C THR A 74 7.21 2.89 -21.30
N ARG A 75 6.16 3.73 -21.36
CA ARG A 75 6.24 5.16 -21.06
C ARG A 75 6.61 5.38 -19.58
N LEU A 76 7.38 6.42 -19.29
CA LEU A 76 7.78 6.79 -17.92
C LEU A 76 6.59 6.91 -16.95
N ILE A 77 5.43 7.35 -17.42
CA ILE A 77 4.22 7.43 -16.58
C ILE A 77 3.76 6.06 -16.09
N VAL A 78 3.85 5.02 -16.93
CA VAL A 78 3.50 3.63 -16.54
C VAL A 78 4.48 3.13 -15.49
N GLN A 79 5.78 3.36 -15.69
CA GLN A 79 6.80 2.96 -14.73
C GLN A 79 6.58 3.62 -13.37
N ALA A 80 6.30 4.92 -13.35
CA ALA A 80 5.98 5.65 -12.13
C ALA A 80 4.71 5.11 -11.44
N LEU A 81 3.65 4.82 -12.21
CA LEU A 81 2.42 4.26 -11.65
C LEU A 81 2.64 2.83 -11.10
N VAL A 82 3.44 2.00 -11.75
CA VAL A 82 3.79 0.66 -11.26
C VAL A 82 4.57 0.76 -9.95
N ILE A 83 5.57 1.64 -9.87
CA ILE A 83 6.32 1.87 -8.63
C ILE A 83 5.38 2.36 -7.53
N LEU A 84 4.51 3.34 -7.83
CA LEU A 84 3.52 3.86 -6.89
C LEU A 84 2.59 2.76 -6.38
N THR A 85 2.09 1.92 -7.29
CA THR A 85 1.24 0.77 -6.97
C THR A 85 1.96 -0.19 -6.03
N LEU A 86 3.22 -0.51 -6.32
CA LEU A 86 4.03 -1.45 -5.54
C LEU A 86 4.33 -0.91 -4.14
N LEU A 87 4.64 0.39 -4.03
CA LEU A 87 4.82 1.08 -2.75
C LEU A 87 3.53 1.14 -1.94
N SER A 88 2.41 1.50 -2.56
CA SER A 88 1.10 1.54 -1.88
C SER A 88 0.68 0.15 -1.40
N PHE A 89 0.93 -0.89 -2.19
CA PHE A 89 0.66 -2.28 -1.81
C PHE A 89 1.50 -2.71 -0.60
N LEU A 90 2.82 -2.49 -0.63
CA LEU A 90 3.71 -2.81 0.49
C LEU A 90 3.32 -2.05 1.77
N PHE A 91 2.96 -0.78 1.62
CA PHE A 91 2.49 0.04 2.73
C PHE A 91 1.20 -0.52 3.35
N LEU A 92 0.20 -0.87 2.53
CA LEU A 92 -1.06 -1.46 2.99
C LEU A 92 -0.84 -2.84 3.64
N ALA A 93 0.02 -3.68 3.07
CA ALA A 93 0.36 -4.98 3.63
C ALA A 93 1.00 -4.82 5.02
N ARG A 94 1.94 -3.87 5.16
CA ARG A 94 2.57 -3.55 6.44
C ARG A 94 1.55 -3.04 7.46
N GLU A 95 0.65 -2.14 7.06
CA GLU A 95 -0.35 -1.60 7.99
C GLU A 95 -1.38 -2.65 8.41
N THR A 96 -1.73 -3.58 7.51
CA THR A 96 -2.59 -4.73 7.83
C THR A 96 -1.95 -5.63 8.88
N VAL A 97 -0.65 -5.95 8.73
CA VAL A 97 0.09 -6.75 9.72
C VAL A 97 0.17 -6.01 11.05
N ARG A 98 0.46 -4.70 11.04
CA ARG A 98 0.51 -3.87 12.26
C ARG A 98 -0.83 -3.83 12.96
N PHE A 99 -1.93 -3.67 12.24
CA PHE A 99 -3.28 -3.65 12.80
C PHE A 99 -3.61 -5.00 13.47
N PHE A 100 -3.28 -6.11 12.82
CA PHE A 100 -3.47 -7.45 13.38
C PHE A 100 -2.64 -7.69 14.65
N LEU A 101 -1.39 -7.21 14.68
CA LEU A 101 -0.50 -7.34 15.84
C LEU A 101 -0.97 -6.48 17.02
N VAL A 102 -1.38 -5.24 16.77
CA VAL A 102 -1.92 -4.33 17.81
C VAL A 102 -3.26 -4.82 18.35
N SER A 103 -4.10 -5.43 17.52
CA SER A 103 -5.39 -6.00 17.94
C SER A 103 -5.26 -7.21 18.87
N ARG A 104 -4.08 -7.83 18.98
CA ARG A 104 -3.82 -8.98 19.86
C ARG A 104 -3.21 -8.63 21.22
N ALA A 105 -2.87 -7.36 21.47
CA ALA A 105 -2.32 -6.85 22.73
C ALA A 105 -3.39 -6.07 23.51
#